data_AF-A0A1Q5MSP8-F1
#
_entry.id   AF-A0A1Q5MSP8-F1
#
_cell.length_a   1.000
_cell.length_b   1.000
_cell.length_c   1.000
_cell.angle_alpha   90.00
_cell.angle_beta   90.00
_cell.angle_gamma   90.00
#
_symmetry.space_group_name_H-M   'P 1'
#
loop_
_entity.id
_entity.type
_entity.pdbx_description
1 polymer ?
#
loop_
_entity_poly.entity_id
_entity_poly.type
_entity_poly.pdbx_seq_one_letter_code
_entity_poly.pdbx_strand_id
1 'polypeptide(L)'
;MNRQLRQIIATTDVHSAFDSAAPMLAHLHAARPDSLIVDCGDFFEGSGYYHLGEGRIERQALTTLYDLLAPGNHGWPHYFEPQLRRMTVCANTTDDYGTPLFNRVRIQHIGGRRVAVTAVMGPQAFNAIPADQRAGHRISNPAQALHEVMQENHHRADSWMVLSHSGFDEDLKLAAACPRADVIFAGHCHSNSFGPAHVGDTLVVKGRELGAGYAAAEPVGSGWGARIGCFPDAHSVPHELTSLMEKISAIGLRLRSPLGGVDERLRDAPLDRRGLLEEIACRLHSGLGADAVILNETALRPVPLGATLTLGDLLAIEPFGNQLVHAFLPEQHVQDHGKLLNHLTELVGPLIVAPAPLPPTIRTVLTTDYLADSYLDGRTHQAGIRLRQAVSHVLTTSLLSSADSQEGGQ
;
A
#
# COMPACT_ATOMS: atom_id res chain seq x y z
N MET A 1 17.05 25.44 -16.15
CA MET A 1 16.83 25.25 -17.60
C MET A 1 15.41 24.73 -17.79
N ASN A 2 14.62 25.30 -18.71
CA ASN A 2 13.31 24.75 -19.02
C ASN A 2 13.49 23.44 -19.81
N ARG A 3 13.04 22.32 -19.25
CA ARG A 3 13.06 21.00 -19.92
C ARG A 3 12.12 21.04 -21.12
N GLN A 4 12.57 20.55 -22.27
CA GLN A 4 11.71 20.34 -23.44
C GLN A 4 11.08 18.95 -23.33
N LEU A 5 9.85 18.90 -22.83
CA LEU A 5 9.17 17.63 -22.59
C LEU A 5 8.60 17.08 -23.90
N ARG A 6 8.75 15.78 -24.14
CA ARG A 6 8.31 15.05 -25.34
C ARG A 6 7.22 14.04 -25.04
N GLN A 7 7.24 13.46 -23.84
CA GLN A 7 6.30 12.44 -23.41
C GLN A 7 6.00 12.56 -21.91
N ILE A 8 5.03 11.78 -21.43
CA ILE A 8 4.75 11.53 -20.02
C ILE A 8 5.15 10.09 -19.71
N ILE A 9 5.81 9.86 -18.59
CA ILE A 9 6.09 8.53 -18.04
C ILE A 9 5.45 8.47 -16.66
N ALA A 10 4.57 7.50 -16.45
CA ALA A 10 3.79 7.31 -15.24
C ALA A 10 4.13 5.98 -14.58
N THR A 11 4.49 6.03 -13.29
CA THR A 11 4.45 4.87 -12.40
C THR A 11 3.13 4.82 -11.64
N THR A 12 2.85 3.69 -11.00
CA THR A 12 1.69 3.49 -10.13
C THR A 12 1.97 2.35 -9.16
N ASP A 13 1.34 2.38 -7.99
CA ASP A 13 1.27 1.27 -7.03
C ASP A 13 2.67 0.67 -6.76
N VAL A 14 3.67 1.56 -6.55
CA VAL A 14 5.05 1.14 -6.29
C VAL A 14 5.15 0.44 -4.93
N HIS A 15 4.28 0.78 -3.98
CA HIS A 15 4.15 0.13 -2.67
C HIS A 15 5.48 -0.12 -1.95
N SER A 16 6.37 0.87 -2.03
CA SER A 16 7.69 0.80 -1.39
C SER A 16 8.49 -0.46 -1.81
N ALA A 17 8.21 -1.04 -2.98
CA ALA A 17 8.86 -2.26 -3.47
C ALA A 17 10.24 -1.92 -4.04
N PHE A 18 11.26 -1.96 -3.17
CA PHE A 18 12.62 -1.52 -3.50
C PHE A 18 13.66 -2.63 -3.57
N ASP A 19 13.26 -3.91 -3.51
CA ASP A 19 14.19 -5.04 -3.63
C ASP A 19 14.98 -4.98 -4.95
N SER A 20 14.33 -4.54 -6.03
CA SER A 20 14.93 -4.30 -7.35
C SER A 20 14.73 -2.84 -7.79
N ALA A 21 15.13 -1.88 -6.94
CA ALA A 21 14.91 -0.46 -7.22
C ALA A 21 15.78 0.10 -8.37
N ALA A 22 16.97 -0.45 -8.62
CA ALA A 22 17.94 0.13 -9.55
C ALA A 22 17.41 0.31 -11.00
N PRO A 23 16.73 -0.69 -11.61
CA PRO A 23 16.06 -0.53 -12.91
C PRO A 23 15.15 0.70 -12.99
N MET A 24 14.22 0.84 -12.04
CA MET A 24 13.29 1.98 -11.99
C MET A 24 14.04 3.30 -11.81
N LEU A 25 14.90 3.39 -10.80
CA LEU A 25 15.61 4.62 -10.46
C LEU A 25 16.51 5.11 -11.61
N ALA A 26 17.25 4.20 -12.25
CA ALA A 26 18.12 4.52 -13.38
C ALA A 26 17.30 4.95 -14.60
N HIS A 27 16.23 4.24 -14.93
CA HIS A 27 15.39 4.56 -16.08
C HIS A 27 14.70 5.92 -15.93
N LEU A 28 14.07 6.18 -14.78
CA LEU A 28 13.38 7.44 -14.51
C LEU A 28 14.35 8.62 -14.52
N HIS A 29 15.56 8.46 -13.97
CA HIS A 29 16.59 9.48 -14.05
C HIS A 29 17.00 9.77 -15.50
N ALA A 30 17.25 8.73 -16.29
CA ALA A 30 17.66 8.87 -17.68
C ALA A 30 16.59 9.54 -18.56
N ALA A 31 15.30 9.29 -18.28
CA ALA A 31 14.18 9.88 -19.01
C ALA A 31 13.84 11.31 -18.55
N ARG A 32 14.24 11.70 -17.33
CA ARG A 32 13.89 13.00 -16.74
C ARG A 32 14.25 14.22 -17.62
N PRO A 33 15.37 14.30 -18.35
CA PRO A 33 15.69 15.48 -19.16
C PRO A 33 14.61 15.89 -20.17
N ASP A 34 13.86 14.94 -20.74
CA ASP A 34 12.89 15.20 -21.82
C ASP A 34 11.50 14.59 -21.60
N SER A 35 11.22 13.99 -20.45
CA SER A 35 9.93 13.36 -20.14
C SER A 35 9.34 13.92 -18.86
N LEU A 36 8.02 14.18 -18.81
CA LEU A 36 7.33 14.51 -17.56
C LEU A 36 7.15 13.22 -16.75
N ILE A 37 7.80 13.13 -15.59
CA ILE A 37 7.73 11.93 -14.75
C ILE A 37 6.64 12.11 -13.70
N VAL A 38 5.67 11.21 -13.69
CA VAL A 38 4.49 11.29 -12.81
C VAL A 38 4.24 9.97 -12.09
N ASP A 39 3.52 10.02 -10.98
CA ASP A 39 3.05 8.84 -10.26
C ASP A 39 1.54 8.89 -10.04
N CYS A 40 0.87 7.75 -10.20
CA CYS A 40 -0.59 7.63 -10.11
C CYS A 40 -1.09 7.22 -8.72
N GLY A 41 -0.25 7.32 -7.68
CA GLY A 41 -0.61 7.03 -6.30
C GLY A 41 -0.09 5.67 -5.82
N ASP A 42 -0.24 5.45 -4.52
CA ASP A 42 0.20 4.26 -3.78
C ASP A 42 1.70 3.97 -3.94
N PHE A 43 2.51 5.03 -3.89
CA PHE A 43 3.96 4.91 -3.84
C PHE A 43 4.45 4.39 -2.47
N PHE A 44 3.72 4.75 -1.40
CA PHE A 44 4.02 4.43 -0.01
C PHE A 44 3.36 3.12 0.44
N GLU A 45 3.84 2.60 1.58
CA GLU A 45 3.34 1.40 2.27
C GLU A 45 3.38 0.12 1.42
N GLY A 46 3.18 -1.04 2.04
CA GLY A 46 3.11 -2.33 1.32
C GLY A 46 4.37 -3.19 1.37
N SER A 47 5.48 -2.69 1.91
CA SER A 47 6.70 -3.48 2.10
C SER A 47 7.41 -3.17 3.42
N GLY A 48 8.34 -4.05 3.80
CA GLY A 48 9.23 -3.83 4.94
C GLY A 48 10.12 -2.58 4.79
N TYR A 49 10.31 -2.07 3.57
CA TYR A 49 11.03 -0.81 3.35
C TYR A 49 10.32 0.37 4.00
N TYR A 50 8.99 0.45 3.86
CA TYR A 50 8.21 1.48 4.51
C TYR A 50 8.22 1.32 6.03
N HIS A 51 8.05 0.09 6.54
CA HIS A 51 8.01 -0.16 7.98
C HIS A 51 9.32 0.23 8.70
N LEU A 52 10.47 0.01 8.05
CA LEU A 52 11.77 0.35 8.62
C LEU A 52 12.26 1.75 8.22
N GLY A 53 11.72 2.32 7.16
CA GLY A 53 12.16 3.57 6.54
C GLY A 53 11.23 4.75 6.79
N GLU A 54 10.01 4.55 7.27
CA GLU A 54 9.02 5.57 7.62
C GLU A 54 8.82 6.61 6.50
N GLY A 55 8.66 6.12 5.26
CA GLY A 55 8.44 6.97 4.10
C GLY A 55 9.68 7.78 3.64
N ARG A 56 10.86 7.61 4.25
CA ARG A 56 12.05 8.42 3.92
C ARG A 56 12.63 8.10 2.54
N ILE A 57 12.64 6.83 2.15
CA ILE A 57 13.14 6.40 0.83
C ILE A 57 12.19 6.92 -0.25
N GLU A 58 10.90 6.75 0.00
CA GLU A 58 9.79 7.11 -0.85
C GLU A 58 9.79 8.61 -1.12
N ARG A 59 9.82 9.42 -0.06
CA ARG A 59 9.95 10.88 -0.16
C ARG A 59 11.15 11.30 -0.97
N GLN A 60 12.32 10.71 -0.72
CA GLN A 60 13.52 11.06 -1.46
C GLN A 60 13.42 10.66 -2.94
N ALA A 61 12.89 9.48 -3.26
CA ALA A 61 12.68 9.04 -4.64
C ALA A 61 11.73 10.00 -5.38
N LEU A 62 10.55 10.25 -4.79
CA LEU A 62 9.53 11.14 -5.34
C LEU A 62 10.08 12.54 -5.58
N THR A 63 10.68 13.16 -4.56
CA THR A 63 11.17 14.54 -4.66
C THR A 63 12.40 14.71 -5.56
N THR A 64 13.13 13.63 -5.85
CA THR A 64 14.30 13.67 -6.73
C THR A 64 13.93 13.41 -8.19
N LEU A 65 13.04 12.44 -8.44
CA LEU A 65 12.81 11.90 -9.78
C LEU A 65 11.50 12.34 -10.43
N TYR A 66 10.49 12.72 -9.63
CA TYR A 66 9.14 12.99 -10.12
C TYR A 66 8.86 14.49 -10.28
N ASP A 67 7.85 14.79 -11.08
CA ASP A 67 7.39 16.15 -11.37
C ASP A 67 6.01 16.42 -10.79
N LEU A 68 5.07 15.48 -10.94
CA LEU A 68 3.69 15.57 -10.43
C LEU A 68 3.24 14.23 -9.87
N LEU A 69 2.34 14.28 -8.89
CA LEU A 69 1.84 13.10 -8.19
C LEU A 69 0.30 13.14 -8.15
N ALA A 70 -0.34 11.99 -8.30
CA ALA A 70 -1.67 11.77 -7.72
C ALA A 70 -1.50 11.22 -6.29
N PRO A 71 -2.38 11.58 -5.35
CA PRO A 71 -2.39 10.95 -4.04
C PRO A 71 -2.99 9.55 -4.15
N GLY A 72 -2.38 8.57 -3.48
CA GLY A 72 -2.95 7.24 -3.23
C GLY A 72 -3.60 7.13 -1.85
N ASN A 73 -4.28 6.02 -1.58
CA ASN A 73 -4.80 5.77 -0.24
C ASN A 73 -3.71 5.37 0.75
N HIS A 74 -2.65 4.72 0.26
CA HIS A 74 -1.48 4.40 1.07
C HIS A 74 -0.58 5.62 1.25
N GLY A 75 -0.14 5.86 2.49
CA GLY A 75 0.69 7.02 2.84
C GLY A 75 -0.04 8.36 2.69
N TRP A 76 -1.38 8.38 2.79
CA TRP A 76 -2.19 9.60 2.65
C TRP A 76 -1.61 10.84 3.36
N PRO A 77 -1.14 10.76 4.63
CA PRO A 77 -0.54 11.90 5.32
C PRO A 77 0.73 12.45 4.66
N HIS A 78 1.53 11.61 3.97
CA HIS A 78 2.76 12.04 3.32
C HIS A 78 2.51 13.04 2.20
N TYR A 79 1.38 12.95 1.49
CA TYR A 79 1.04 13.88 0.42
C TYR A 79 0.78 15.31 0.92
N PHE A 80 0.55 15.51 2.24
CA PHE A 80 0.42 16.84 2.85
C PHE A 80 1.76 17.45 3.28
N GLU A 81 2.84 16.68 3.26
CA GLU A 81 4.17 17.23 3.56
C GLU A 81 4.52 18.34 2.55
N PRO A 82 5.14 19.46 2.99
CA PRO A 82 5.20 20.68 2.17
C PRO A 82 5.77 20.51 0.77
N GLN A 83 6.77 19.64 0.59
CA GLN A 83 7.37 19.40 -0.72
C GLN A 83 6.48 18.54 -1.61
N LEU A 84 5.94 17.44 -1.08
CA LEU A 84 5.04 16.55 -1.82
C LEU A 84 3.72 17.25 -2.15
N ARG A 85 3.12 17.98 -1.20
CA ARG A 85 1.88 18.73 -1.42
C ARG A 85 1.96 19.70 -2.60
N ARG A 86 3.13 20.30 -2.86
CA ARG A 86 3.35 21.19 -4.01
C ARG A 86 3.41 20.45 -5.35
N MET A 87 3.81 19.18 -5.34
CA MET A 87 3.89 18.29 -6.50
C MET A 87 2.56 17.57 -6.75
N THR A 88 1.79 17.32 -5.70
CA THR A 88 0.51 16.62 -5.79
C THR A 88 -0.55 17.47 -6.48
N VAL A 89 -1.23 16.86 -7.45
CA VAL A 89 -2.46 17.36 -8.04
C VAL A 89 -3.61 16.43 -7.69
N CYS A 90 -4.81 16.98 -7.47
CA CYS A 90 -6.05 16.21 -7.34
C CYS A 90 -7.25 17.16 -7.46
N ALA A 91 -8.16 16.86 -8.39
CA ALA A 91 -9.29 17.71 -8.71
C ALA A 91 -10.46 17.57 -7.73
N ASN A 92 -10.63 16.38 -7.14
CA ASN A 92 -11.85 15.99 -6.46
C ASN A 92 -11.70 15.80 -4.95
N THR A 93 -10.63 16.28 -4.33
CA THR A 93 -10.42 16.18 -2.87
C THR A 93 -10.53 17.54 -2.19
N THR A 94 -11.37 17.66 -1.16
CA THR A 94 -11.58 18.89 -0.39
C THR A 94 -11.53 18.67 1.11
N ASP A 95 -11.39 19.74 1.88
CA ASP A 95 -11.73 19.74 3.30
C ASP A 95 -13.26 19.82 3.51
N ASP A 96 -13.69 19.82 4.77
CA ASP A 96 -15.09 19.96 5.17
C ASP A 96 -15.74 21.30 4.74
N TYR A 97 -14.93 22.30 4.39
CA TYR A 97 -15.38 23.61 3.93
C TYR A 97 -15.42 23.71 2.39
N GLY A 98 -15.07 22.63 1.67
CA GLY A 98 -14.99 22.61 0.22
C GLY A 98 -13.71 23.20 -0.35
N THR A 99 -12.71 23.51 0.48
CA THR A 99 -11.41 24.00 0.02
C THR A 99 -10.62 22.85 -0.60
N PRO A 100 -10.06 23.01 -1.82
CA PRO A 100 -9.22 21.97 -2.41
C PRO A 100 -8.00 21.64 -1.54
N LEU A 101 -7.76 20.36 -1.28
CA LEU A 101 -6.60 19.91 -0.50
C LEU A 101 -5.28 20.08 -1.26
N PHE A 102 -5.34 19.86 -2.58
CA PHE A 102 -4.21 19.90 -3.52
C PHE A 102 -4.50 20.85 -4.69
N ASN A 103 -3.48 21.11 -5.51
CA ASN A 103 -3.69 21.82 -6.78
C ASN A 103 -4.60 20.99 -7.68
N ARG A 104 -5.64 21.58 -8.28
CA ARG A 104 -6.58 20.82 -9.11
C ARG A 104 -6.03 20.46 -10.49
N VAL A 105 -5.09 21.26 -11.03
CA VAL A 105 -4.51 21.07 -12.36
C VAL A 105 -3.14 21.73 -12.50
N ARG A 106 -2.27 21.16 -13.33
CA ARG A 106 -1.00 21.74 -13.76
C ARG A 106 -0.95 21.79 -15.28
N ILE A 107 -0.60 22.95 -15.84
CA ILE A 107 -0.38 23.09 -17.29
C ILE A 107 1.11 22.92 -17.60
N GLN A 108 1.45 21.99 -18.49
CA GLN A 108 2.81 21.70 -18.96
C GLN A 108 2.89 21.79 -20.48
N HIS A 109 4.07 22.02 -21.04
CA HIS A 109 4.28 21.97 -22.50
C HIS A 109 4.96 20.65 -22.87
N ILE A 110 4.27 19.81 -23.63
CA ILE A 110 4.74 18.45 -23.99
C ILE A 110 4.55 18.26 -25.49
N GLY A 111 5.65 17.97 -26.21
CA GLY A 111 5.67 17.85 -27.67
C GLY A 111 5.05 19.05 -28.38
N GLY A 112 5.25 20.26 -27.84
CA GLY A 112 4.72 21.50 -28.40
C GLY A 112 3.24 21.82 -28.08
N ARG A 113 2.55 20.97 -27.30
CA ARG A 113 1.14 21.16 -26.90
C ARG A 113 1.04 21.66 -25.45
N ARG A 114 0.04 22.48 -25.14
CA ARG A 114 -0.29 22.83 -23.74
C ARG A 114 -1.13 21.70 -23.15
N VAL A 115 -0.56 20.95 -22.23
CA VAL A 115 -1.18 19.76 -21.64
C VAL A 115 -1.60 20.08 -20.21
N ALA A 116 -2.90 19.95 -19.94
CA ALA A 116 -3.42 19.97 -18.57
C ALA A 116 -3.26 18.58 -17.96
N VAL A 117 -2.51 18.50 -16.87
CA VAL A 117 -2.36 17.30 -16.04
C VAL A 117 -3.17 17.50 -14.77
N THR A 118 -4.12 16.62 -14.53
CA THR A 118 -4.97 16.60 -13.32
C THR A 118 -5.00 15.18 -12.76
N ALA A 119 -5.61 15.00 -11.60
CA ALA A 119 -5.76 13.69 -10.98
C ALA A 119 -7.11 13.56 -10.29
N VAL A 120 -7.53 12.32 -10.04
CA VAL A 120 -8.74 12.01 -9.27
C VAL A 120 -8.51 10.83 -8.34
N MET A 121 -9.16 10.88 -7.18
CA MET A 121 -9.24 9.81 -6.20
C MET A 121 -10.60 9.09 -6.31
N GLY A 122 -10.59 7.77 -6.45
CA GLY A 122 -11.82 6.96 -6.48
C GLY A 122 -12.46 6.80 -5.09
N PRO A 123 -13.79 6.60 -4.99
CA PRO A 123 -14.46 6.37 -3.71
C PRO A 123 -13.98 5.16 -2.93
N GLN A 124 -13.66 4.06 -3.63
CA GLN A 124 -13.12 2.87 -2.99
C GLN A 124 -11.77 3.15 -2.33
N ALA A 125 -10.83 3.74 -3.08
CA ALA A 125 -9.52 4.13 -2.58
C ALA A 125 -9.64 5.11 -1.40
N PHE A 126 -10.45 6.16 -1.53
CA PHE A 126 -10.63 7.13 -0.45
C PHE A 126 -11.17 6.49 0.83
N ASN A 127 -12.11 5.54 0.71
CA ASN A 127 -12.68 4.83 1.86
C ASN A 127 -11.69 3.85 2.50
N ALA A 128 -10.65 3.41 1.76
CA ALA A 128 -9.58 2.55 2.27
C ALA A 128 -8.53 3.32 3.09
N ILE A 129 -8.52 4.66 3.05
CA ILE A 129 -7.65 5.47 3.92
C ILE A 129 -8.13 5.32 5.38
N PRO A 130 -7.21 5.11 6.35
CA PRO A 130 -7.55 5.06 7.77
C PRO A 130 -8.41 6.25 8.21
N ALA A 131 -9.44 5.98 9.01
CA ALA A 131 -10.50 6.94 9.33
C ALA A 131 -9.95 8.22 10.01
N ASP A 132 -8.95 8.07 10.87
CA ASP A 132 -8.23 9.16 11.53
C ASP A 132 -7.43 10.01 10.54
N GLN A 133 -6.82 9.40 9.53
CA GLN A 133 -6.01 10.08 8.51
C GLN A 133 -6.87 10.85 7.49
N ARG A 134 -8.08 10.37 7.19
CA ARG A 134 -9.03 11.05 6.29
C ARG A 134 -10.08 11.91 7.00
N ALA A 135 -10.00 12.04 8.33
CA ALA A 135 -10.91 12.89 9.09
C ALA A 135 -10.86 14.33 8.58
N GLY A 136 -12.03 14.94 8.38
CA GLY A 136 -12.14 16.30 7.85
C GLY A 136 -11.87 16.45 6.34
N HIS A 137 -11.61 15.34 5.63
CA HIS A 137 -11.44 15.31 4.19
C HIS A 137 -12.66 14.70 3.50
N ARG A 138 -12.94 15.13 2.27
CA ARG A 138 -14.01 14.61 1.42
C ARG A 138 -13.52 14.45 -0.01
N ILE A 139 -14.23 13.63 -0.76
CA ILE A 139 -14.12 13.57 -2.20
C ILE A 139 -15.45 13.90 -2.88
N SER A 140 -15.40 14.57 -4.03
CA SER A 140 -16.52 14.69 -4.95
C SER A 140 -16.46 13.61 -6.03
N ASN A 141 -17.52 13.48 -6.83
CA ASN A 141 -17.56 12.54 -7.94
C ASN A 141 -16.39 12.81 -8.93
N PRO A 142 -15.56 11.81 -9.26
CA PRO A 142 -14.40 11.99 -10.14
C PRO A 142 -14.75 12.61 -11.51
N ALA A 143 -15.78 12.09 -12.17
CA ALA A 143 -16.19 12.57 -13.49
C ALA A 143 -16.69 14.02 -13.43
N GLN A 144 -17.49 14.38 -12.41
CA GLN A 144 -17.95 15.75 -12.21
C GLN A 144 -16.75 16.71 -12.02
N ALA A 145 -15.82 16.36 -11.13
CA ALA A 145 -14.65 17.19 -10.85
C ALA A 145 -13.76 17.38 -12.09
N LEU A 146 -13.60 16.35 -12.92
CA LEU A 146 -12.89 16.46 -14.20
C LEU A 146 -13.60 17.43 -15.15
N HIS A 147 -14.92 17.32 -15.31
CA HIS A 147 -15.67 18.25 -16.15
C HIS A 147 -15.51 19.70 -15.71
N GLU A 148 -15.58 19.98 -14.40
CA GLU A 148 -15.39 21.32 -13.85
C GLU A 148 -13.99 21.86 -14.15
N VAL A 149 -12.93 21.10 -13.84
CA VAL A 149 -11.54 21.51 -14.11
C VAL A 149 -11.30 21.71 -15.61
N MET A 150 -11.87 20.83 -16.44
CA MET A 150 -11.81 20.92 -17.90
C MET A 150 -12.48 22.17 -18.44
N GLN A 151 -13.66 22.50 -17.91
CA GLN A 151 -14.37 23.73 -18.27
C GLN A 151 -13.62 24.98 -17.81
N GLU A 152 -13.09 25.00 -16.59
CA GLU A 152 -12.34 26.15 -16.06
C GLU A 152 -11.07 26.47 -16.87
N ASN A 153 -10.42 25.45 -17.43
CA ASN A 153 -9.10 25.60 -18.06
C ASN A 153 -9.06 25.28 -19.56
N HIS A 154 -10.22 25.11 -20.22
CA HIS A 154 -10.30 24.76 -21.66
C HIS A 154 -9.52 25.72 -22.59
N HIS A 155 -9.37 26.99 -22.22
CA HIS A 155 -8.64 28.00 -23.00
C HIS A 155 -7.11 27.93 -22.80
N ARG A 156 -6.65 27.18 -21.79
CA ARG A 156 -5.25 27.08 -21.37
C ARG A 156 -4.59 25.76 -21.79
N ALA A 157 -5.36 24.79 -22.26
CA ALA A 157 -4.90 23.46 -22.57
C ALA A 157 -5.48 22.97 -23.90
N ASP A 158 -4.63 22.32 -24.68
CA ASP A 158 -4.94 21.66 -25.95
C ASP A 158 -5.15 20.15 -25.75
N SER A 159 -4.66 19.59 -24.62
CA SER A 159 -4.82 18.17 -24.26
C SER A 159 -4.98 17.97 -22.76
N TRP A 160 -5.59 16.86 -22.36
CA TRP A 160 -6.01 16.50 -21.01
C TRP A 160 -5.49 15.13 -20.59
N MET A 161 -4.61 15.13 -19.58
CA MET A 161 -4.02 13.94 -18.97
C MET A 161 -4.56 13.79 -17.56
N VAL A 162 -5.08 12.61 -17.25
CA VAL A 162 -5.65 12.30 -15.94
C VAL A 162 -4.79 11.24 -15.26
N LEU A 163 -4.28 11.53 -14.07
CA LEU A 163 -3.67 10.56 -13.17
C LEU A 163 -4.77 10.05 -12.23
N SER A 164 -5.30 8.86 -12.49
CA SER A 164 -6.42 8.33 -11.71
C SER A 164 -5.94 7.33 -10.68
N HIS A 165 -6.44 7.48 -9.46
CA HIS A 165 -6.29 6.51 -8.39
C HIS A 165 -7.66 5.90 -8.05
N SER A 166 -8.31 5.30 -9.07
CA SER A 166 -9.67 4.75 -8.96
C SER A 166 -9.77 3.26 -9.30
N GLY A 167 -8.77 2.69 -9.99
CA GLY A 167 -8.82 1.32 -10.52
C GLY A 167 -9.11 1.29 -12.02
N PHE A 168 -8.49 0.36 -12.75
CA PHE A 168 -8.54 0.32 -14.22
C PHE A 168 -9.98 0.22 -14.77
N ASP A 169 -10.82 -0.63 -14.18
CA ASP A 169 -12.22 -0.81 -14.63
C ASP A 169 -13.08 0.43 -14.35
N GLU A 170 -12.83 1.13 -13.24
CA GLU A 170 -13.47 2.42 -12.97
C GLU A 170 -12.97 3.50 -13.92
N ASP A 171 -11.71 3.43 -14.34
CA ASP A 171 -11.12 4.36 -15.30
C ASP A 171 -11.68 4.19 -16.72
N LEU A 172 -12.09 2.97 -17.10
CA LEU A 172 -12.85 2.76 -18.34
C LEU A 172 -14.22 3.46 -18.29
N LYS A 173 -14.92 3.40 -17.15
CA LYS A 173 -16.19 4.11 -16.94
C LYS A 173 -15.96 5.62 -16.91
N LEU A 174 -14.89 6.07 -16.27
CA LEU A 174 -14.49 7.47 -16.20
C LEU A 174 -14.20 8.03 -17.60
N ALA A 175 -13.47 7.29 -18.44
CA ALA A 175 -13.21 7.65 -19.82
C ALA A 175 -14.50 7.79 -20.64
N ALA A 176 -15.45 6.86 -20.48
CA ALA A 176 -16.76 6.95 -21.13
C ALA A 176 -17.57 8.17 -20.67
N ALA A 177 -17.49 8.51 -19.38
CA ALA A 177 -18.16 9.67 -18.82
C ALA A 177 -17.49 11.00 -19.18
N CYS A 178 -16.18 11.00 -19.41
CA CYS A 178 -15.36 12.18 -19.69
C CYS A 178 -14.58 12.05 -21.02
N PRO A 179 -15.27 12.03 -22.18
CA PRO A 179 -14.64 11.79 -23.49
C PRO A 179 -13.67 12.90 -23.95
N ARG A 180 -13.51 13.96 -23.17
CA ARG A 180 -12.54 15.05 -23.41
C ARG A 180 -11.16 14.75 -22.84
N ALA A 181 -11.00 13.72 -22.01
CA ALA A 181 -9.69 13.25 -21.59
C ALA A 181 -8.99 12.59 -22.79
N ASP A 182 -7.72 12.92 -23.04
CA ASP A 182 -6.96 12.23 -24.09
C ASP A 182 -6.37 10.92 -23.54
N VAL A 183 -5.78 10.98 -22.33
CA VAL A 183 -5.16 9.81 -21.67
C VAL A 183 -5.49 9.79 -20.18
N ILE A 184 -5.89 8.63 -19.69
CA ILE A 184 -6.02 8.30 -18.27
C ILE A 184 -4.93 7.29 -17.91
N PHE A 185 -4.04 7.69 -17.01
CA PHE A 185 -3.07 6.81 -16.36
C PHE A 185 -3.71 6.26 -15.08
N ALA A 186 -3.98 4.96 -15.07
CA ALA A 186 -4.70 4.27 -14.00
C ALA A 186 -3.79 3.79 -12.87
N GLY A 187 -4.35 3.68 -11.66
CA GLY A 187 -3.71 3.16 -10.42
C GLY A 187 -4.68 2.41 -9.49
N HIS A 188 -4.32 2.19 -8.23
CA HIS A 188 -5.10 1.58 -7.14
C HIS A 188 -5.32 0.06 -7.23
N CYS A 189 -6.22 -0.42 -8.08
CA CYS A 189 -6.61 -1.85 -8.06
C CYS A 189 -5.63 -2.70 -8.86
N HIS A 190 -5.20 -3.84 -8.28
CA HIS A 190 -4.52 -4.92 -9.00
C HIS A 190 -5.42 -5.37 -10.16
N SER A 191 -5.05 -4.97 -11.37
CA SER A 191 -5.87 -5.18 -12.55
C SER A 191 -5.22 -6.26 -13.40
N ASN A 192 -6.02 -7.23 -13.87
CA ASN A 192 -5.53 -8.23 -14.82
C ASN A 192 -5.25 -7.64 -16.21
N SER A 193 -5.66 -6.39 -16.44
CA SER A 193 -5.44 -5.63 -17.66
C SER A 193 -4.68 -4.35 -17.34
N PHE A 194 -3.65 -4.08 -18.14
CA PHE A 194 -2.86 -2.85 -18.04
C PHE A 194 -3.15 -1.88 -19.21
N GLY A 195 -3.95 -2.29 -20.19
CA GLY A 195 -4.19 -1.51 -21.41
C GLY A 195 -3.00 -1.51 -22.39
N PRO A 196 -2.87 -0.50 -23.26
CA PRO A 196 -3.82 0.59 -23.44
C PRO A 196 -5.18 0.10 -23.95
N ALA A 197 -6.26 0.63 -23.41
CA ALA A 197 -7.63 0.40 -23.86
C ALA A 197 -8.21 1.69 -24.44
N HIS A 198 -8.96 1.59 -25.53
CA HIS A 198 -9.67 2.72 -26.13
C HIS A 198 -11.11 2.77 -25.62
N VAL A 199 -11.53 3.94 -25.15
CA VAL A 199 -12.92 4.25 -24.83
C VAL A 199 -13.29 5.51 -25.60
N GLY A 200 -13.86 5.33 -26.80
CA GLY A 200 -13.94 6.41 -27.78
C GLY A 200 -12.54 6.87 -28.18
N ASP A 201 -12.29 8.18 -28.08
CA ASP A 201 -10.99 8.80 -28.38
C ASP A 201 -10.02 8.80 -27.17
N THR A 202 -10.50 8.46 -25.97
CA THR A 202 -9.70 8.42 -24.74
C THR A 202 -8.92 7.11 -24.63
N LEU A 203 -7.63 7.21 -24.28
CA LEU A 203 -6.77 6.08 -23.95
C LEU A 203 -6.73 5.85 -22.43
N VAL A 204 -6.94 4.62 -21.98
CA VAL A 204 -6.74 4.21 -20.58
C VAL A 204 -5.57 3.24 -20.50
N VAL A 205 -4.55 3.55 -19.70
CA VAL A 205 -3.32 2.77 -19.59
C VAL A 205 -2.84 2.69 -18.14
N LYS A 206 -2.31 1.54 -17.72
CA LYS A 206 -1.77 1.30 -16.38
C LYS A 206 -0.33 0.80 -16.48
N GLY A 207 0.56 1.37 -15.68
CA GLY A 207 1.93 0.87 -15.54
C GLY A 207 1.96 -0.45 -14.77
N ARG A 208 3.02 -1.24 -14.95
CA ARG A 208 3.23 -2.41 -14.08
C ARG A 208 3.55 -1.94 -12.65
N GLU A 209 2.92 -2.57 -11.68
CA GLU A 209 2.98 -2.23 -10.26
C GLU A 209 4.32 -2.66 -9.63
N LEU A 210 4.51 -2.35 -8.34
CA LEU A 210 5.64 -2.80 -7.52
C LEU A 210 7.01 -2.42 -8.11
N GLY A 211 7.07 -1.27 -8.80
CA GLY A 211 8.29 -0.79 -9.45
C GLY A 211 8.77 -1.67 -10.60
N ALA A 212 7.92 -2.53 -11.18
CA ALA A 212 8.29 -3.42 -12.28
C ALA A 212 8.24 -2.75 -13.67
N GLY A 213 7.53 -1.63 -13.79
CA GLY A 213 7.42 -0.94 -15.07
C GLY A 213 6.68 0.39 -14.98
N TYR A 214 6.24 0.88 -16.15
CA TYR A 214 5.64 2.19 -16.30
C TYR A 214 4.65 2.21 -17.47
N ALA A 215 3.75 3.19 -17.46
CA ALA A 215 3.00 3.59 -18.64
C ALA A 215 3.64 4.85 -19.23
N ALA A 216 3.56 5.03 -20.55
CA ALA A 216 4.01 6.24 -21.21
C ALA A 216 2.99 6.72 -22.24
N ALA A 217 2.90 8.03 -22.41
CA ALA A 217 2.12 8.63 -23.50
C ALA A 217 2.87 9.76 -24.19
N GLU A 218 2.75 9.81 -25.51
CA GLU A 218 3.40 10.82 -26.35
C GLU A 218 2.46 11.34 -27.45
N PRO A 219 2.65 12.58 -27.92
CA PRO A 219 1.90 13.11 -29.05
C PRO A 219 2.12 12.29 -30.33
N VAL A 220 1.04 11.85 -30.99
CA VAL A 220 1.08 11.18 -32.29
C VAL A 220 0.07 11.85 -33.23
N GLY A 221 0.55 12.49 -34.30
CA GLY A 221 -0.31 13.25 -35.21
C GLY A 221 -1.07 14.37 -34.48
N SER A 222 -2.41 14.33 -34.52
CA SER A 222 -3.29 15.23 -33.76
C SER A 222 -3.68 14.68 -32.38
N GLY A 223 -3.47 13.38 -32.12
CA GLY A 223 -3.87 12.70 -30.89
C GLY A 223 -2.69 12.28 -30.03
N TRP A 224 -2.88 11.23 -29.24
CA TRP A 224 -1.88 10.66 -28.33
C TRP A 224 -1.72 9.16 -28.59
N GLY A 225 -0.50 8.66 -28.41
CA GLY A 225 -0.22 7.23 -28.32
C GLY A 225 0.13 6.88 -26.87
N ALA A 226 -0.30 5.71 -26.39
CA ALA A 226 0.02 5.20 -25.07
C ALA A 226 0.62 3.79 -25.16
N ARG A 227 1.55 3.48 -24.24
CA ARG A 227 2.21 2.16 -24.16
C ARG A 227 2.58 1.81 -22.73
N ILE A 228 2.86 0.53 -22.51
CA ILE A 228 3.42 0.01 -21.26
C ILE A 228 4.86 -0.41 -21.52
N GLY A 229 5.75 -0.16 -20.57
CA GLY A 229 7.12 -0.65 -20.58
C GLY A 229 7.46 -1.36 -19.27
N CYS A 230 8.39 -2.30 -19.34
CA CYS A 230 9.14 -2.74 -18.17
C CYS A 230 10.37 -1.84 -18.01
N PHE A 231 10.89 -1.71 -16.79
CA PHE A 231 12.19 -1.08 -16.62
C PHE A 231 13.29 -2.00 -17.16
N PRO A 232 14.22 -1.50 -17.98
CA PRO A 232 15.37 -2.27 -18.42
C PRO A 232 16.23 -2.70 -17.22
N ASP A 233 16.85 -3.87 -17.33
CA ASP A 233 17.79 -4.34 -16.30
C ASP A 233 18.87 -3.30 -16.03
N ALA A 234 19.07 -2.98 -14.75
CA ALA A 234 20.13 -2.10 -14.29
C ALA A 234 20.63 -2.57 -12.93
N HIS A 235 21.95 -2.59 -12.76
CA HIS A 235 22.60 -2.97 -11.50
C HIS A 235 23.23 -1.78 -10.77
N SER A 236 23.22 -0.60 -11.39
CA SER A 236 23.79 0.63 -10.86
C SER A 236 22.87 1.81 -11.15
N VAL A 237 22.93 2.83 -10.30
CA VAL A 237 22.22 4.09 -10.48
C VAL A 237 23.20 5.23 -10.76
N PRO A 238 22.77 6.33 -11.40
CA PRO A 238 23.56 7.55 -11.54
C PRO A 238 24.04 8.09 -10.18
N HIS A 239 25.15 8.82 -10.18
CA HIS A 239 25.83 9.28 -8.96
C HIS A 239 24.92 10.10 -8.03
N GLU A 240 24.00 10.88 -8.61
CA GLU A 240 23.02 11.69 -7.89
C GLU A 240 22.06 10.84 -7.04
N LEU A 241 21.88 9.57 -7.40
CA LEU A 241 20.99 8.63 -6.71
C LEU A 241 21.74 7.68 -5.77
N THR A 242 23.07 7.76 -5.68
CA THR A 242 23.88 6.88 -4.81
C THR A 242 23.38 6.89 -3.37
N SER A 243 23.13 8.08 -2.80
CA SER A 243 22.62 8.20 -1.42
C SER A 243 21.25 7.54 -1.22
N LEU A 244 20.38 7.59 -2.23
CA LEU A 244 19.08 6.91 -2.18
C LEU A 244 19.28 5.38 -2.21
N MET A 245 20.15 4.91 -3.11
CA MET A 245 20.44 3.47 -3.26
C MET A 245 21.15 2.90 -2.01
N GLU A 246 21.99 3.68 -1.33
CA GLU A 246 22.61 3.29 -0.06
C GLU A 246 21.55 3.09 1.04
N LYS A 247 20.57 3.99 1.16
CA LYS A 247 19.46 3.86 2.13
C LYS A 247 18.60 2.63 1.83
N ILE A 248 18.27 2.41 0.56
CA ILE A 248 17.57 1.20 0.10
C ILE A 248 18.38 -0.03 0.48
N SER A 249 19.67 -0.06 0.16
CA SER A 249 20.54 -1.20 0.44
C SER A 249 20.67 -1.50 1.93
N ALA A 250 20.77 -0.46 2.77
CA ALA A 250 20.85 -0.59 4.22
C ALA A 250 19.57 -1.21 4.81
N ILE A 251 18.38 -0.79 4.35
CA ILE A 251 17.12 -1.40 4.77
C ILE A 251 16.99 -2.82 4.22
N GLY A 252 17.30 -3.04 2.94
CA GLY A 252 17.27 -4.36 2.33
C GLY A 252 18.16 -5.38 3.07
N LEU A 253 19.33 -4.95 3.56
CA LEU A 253 20.18 -5.80 4.39
C LEU A 253 19.50 -6.18 5.71
N ARG A 254 18.82 -5.23 6.37
CA ARG A 254 18.06 -5.50 7.60
C ARG A 254 16.88 -6.43 7.35
N LEU A 255 16.19 -6.29 6.22
CA LEU A 255 15.07 -7.16 5.85
C LEU A 255 15.54 -8.60 5.59
N ARG A 256 16.73 -8.78 5.00
CA ARG A 256 17.34 -10.11 4.79
C ARG A 256 17.96 -10.72 6.05
N SER A 257 17.94 -10.02 7.19
CA SER A 257 18.46 -10.57 8.45
C SER A 257 17.71 -11.85 8.83
N PRO A 258 18.41 -12.97 9.08
CA PRO A 258 17.77 -14.22 9.48
C PRO A 258 17.24 -14.13 10.91
N LEU A 259 16.04 -14.67 11.13
CA LEU A 259 15.38 -14.81 12.43
C LEU A 259 15.39 -16.25 12.95
N GLY A 260 15.50 -17.25 12.06
CA GLY A 260 15.60 -18.66 12.42
C GLY A 260 15.29 -19.59 11.25
N GLY A 261 15.54 -20.88 11.43
CA GLY A 261 15.11 -21.91 10.48
C GLY A 261 13.59 -22.09 10.52
N VAL A 262 12.95 -22.16 9.35
CA VAL A 262 11.51 -22.45 9.22
C VAL A 262 11.29 -23.95 9.40
N ASP A 263 10.25 -24.34 10.13
CA ASP A 263 9.83 -25.75 10.23
C ASP A 263 9.61 -26.35 8.83
N GLU A 264 10.13 -27.56 8.59
CA GLU A 264 10.05 -28.23 7.28
C GLU A 264 8.61 -28.34 6.75
N ARG A 265 7.62 -28.46 7.64
CA ARG A 265 6.20 -28.54 7.28
C ARG A 265 5.64 -27.26 6.66
N LEU A 266 6.32 -26.13 6.84
CA LEU A 266 5.85 -24.79 6.46
C LEU A 266 6.64 -24.19 5.28
N ARG A 267 7.59 -24.94 4.70
CA ARG A 267 8.44 -24.49 3.59
C ARG A 267 7.76 -24.67 2.24
N ASP A 268 8.20 -23.87 1.26
CA ASP A 268 7.93 -24.04 -0.17
C ASP A 268 6.46 -24.01 -0.60
N ALA A 269 5.58 -23.50 0.28
CA ALA A 269 4.17 -23.25 0.02
C ALA A 269 3.72 -21.94 0.65
N PRO A 270 2.67 -21.28 0.12
CA PRO A 270 2.02 -20.17 0.80
C PRO A 270 1.59 -20.59 2.21
N LEU A 271 1.89 -19.75 3.20
CA LEU A 271 1.58 -20.01 4.59
C LEU A 271 0.07 -20.22 4.82
N ASP A 272 -0.30 -21.34 5.45
CA ASP A 272 -1.65 -21.53 5.98
C ASP A 272 -1.86 -20.62 7.19
N ARG A 273 -2.45 -19.46 6.91
CA ARG A 273 -2.74 -18.43 7.92
C ARG A 273 -3.66 -18.93 9.02
N ARG A 274 -4.64 -19.75 8.65
CA ARG A 274 -5.66 -20.22 9.57
C ARG A 274 -5.02 -21.17 10.57
N GLY A 275 -4.33 -22.19 10.07
CA GLY A 275 -3.60 -23.14 10.92
C GLY A 275 -2.57 -22.45 11.83
N LEU A 276 -1.81 -21.48 11.29
CA LEU A 276 -0.85 -20.72 12.09
C LEU A 276 -1.54 -19.90 13.21
N LEU A 277 -2.63 -19.20 12.91
CA LEU A 277 -3.36 -18.44 13.91
C LEU A 277 -4.03 -19.33 14.95
N GLU A 278 -4.52 -20.51 14.57
CA GLU A 278 -5.04 -21.52 15.50
C GLU A 278 -3.96 -21.98 16.48
N GLU A 279 -2.74 -22.26 16.01
CA GLU A 279 -1.61 -22.61 16.86
C GLU A 279 -1.20 -21.45 17.78
N ILE A 280 -1.13 -20.23 17.25
CA ILE A 280 -0.84 -19.02 18.04
C ILE A 280 -1.90 -18.83 19.12
N ALA A 281 -3.19 -18.84 18.76
CA ALA A 281 -4.28 -18.63 19.72
C ALA A 281 -4.29 -19.70 20.82
N CYS A 282 -4.01 -20.96 20.45
CA CYS A 282 -3.86 -22.05 21.42
C CYS A 282 -2.70 -21.78 22.39
N ARG A 283 -1.51 -21.42 21.89
CA ARG A 283 -0.34 -21.10 22.73
C ARG A 283 -0.54 -19.87 23.61
N LEU A 284 -1.22 -18.83 23.10
CA LEU A 284 -1.56 -17.63 23.88
C LEU A 284 -2.54 -17.98 25.01
N HIS A 285 -3.53 -18.82 24.74
CA HIS A 285 -4.48 -19.30 25.74
C HIS A 285 -3.80 -20.20 26.79
N SER A 286 -3.14 -21.27 26.36
CA SER A 286 -2.60 -22.29 27.26
C SER A 286 -1.26 -21.91 27.91
N GLY A 287 -0.42 -21.15 27.21
CA GLY A 287 0.94 -20.83 27.63
C GLY A 287 1.07 -19.51 28.40
N LEU A 288 0.37 -18.45 27.95
CA LEU A 288 0.37 -17.15 28.63
C LEU A 288 -0.81 -16.98 29.61
N GLY A 289 -1.72 -17.96 29.67
CA GLY A 289 -2.84 -17.95 30.60
C GLY A 289 -3.92 -16.94 30.26
N ALA A 290 -4.02 -16.50 29.00
CA ALA A 290 -5.14 -15.68 28.57
C ALA A 290 -6.44 -16.50 28.65
N ASP A 291 -7.44 -16.02 29.40
CA ASP A 291 -8.70 -16.74 29.60
C ASP A 291 -9.44 -17.05 28.29
N ALA A 292 -9.30 -16.17 27.29
CA ALA A 292 -9.75 -16.38 25.93
C ALA A 292 -8.97 -15.50 24.94
N VAL A 293 -8.91 -15.93 23.69
CA VAL A 293 -8.21 -15.27 22.58
C VAL A 293 -9.17 -15.15 21.39
N ILE A 294 -9.21 -13.98 20.75
CA ILE A 294 -9.91 -13.74 19.47
C ILE A 294 -8.95 -13.06 18.50
N LEU A 295 -8.74 -13.66 17.33
CA LEU A 295 -7.92 -13.09 16.25
C LEU A 295 -8.67 -13.20 14.92
N ASN A 296 -8.53 -12.21 14.04
CA ASN A 296 -9.07 -12.28 12.67
C ASN A 296 -8.04 -12.91 11.72
N GLU A 297 -8.49 -13.79 10.81
CA GLU A 297 -7.61 -14.47 9.85
C GLU A 297 -6.86 -13.47 8.94
N THR A 298 -7.51 -12.35 8.65
CA THR A 298 -6.98 -11.24 7.85
C THR A 298 -5.82 -10.49 8.51
N ALA A 299 -5.52 -10.75 9.79
CA ALA A 299 -4.34 -10.20 10.46
C ALA A 299 -3.02 -10.73 9.87
N LEU A 300 -3.03 -11.91 9.23
CA LEU A 300 -1.87 -12.47 8.55
C LEU A 300 -2.05 -12.50 7.02
N ARG A 301 -0.93 -12.53 6.29
CA ARG A 301 -0.85 -12.71 4.84
C ARG A 301 -0.24 -14.08 4.49
N PRO A 302 -0.71 -14.74 3.40
CA PRO A 302 -0.24 -16.07 3.02
C PRO A 302 1.08 -15.98 2.23
N VAL A 303 2.17 -15.63 2.92
CA VAL A 303 3.49 -15.43 2.31
C VAL A 303 4.18 -16.80 2.12
N PRO A 304 4.76 -17.11 0.94
CA PRO A 304 5.59 -18.29 0.77
C PRO A 304 6.87 -18.19 1.59
N LEU A 305 7.24 -19.25 2.29
CA LEU A 305 8.44 -19.28 3.13
C LEU A 305 9.51 -20.21 2.56
N GLY A 306 10.76 -19.75 2.58
CA GLY A 306 11.93 -20.59 2.32
C GLY A 306 12.40 -21.34 3.57
N ALA A 307 13.63 -21.85 3.53
CA ALA A 307 14.22 -22.57 4.66
C ALA A 307 14.56 -21.68 5.89
N THR A 308 14.73 -20.38 5.68
CA THR A 308 15.09 -19.41 6.71
C THR A 308 14.06 -18.31 6.76
N LEU A 309 13.52 -18.03 7.95
CA LEU A 309 12.64 -16.90 8.18
C LEU A 309 13.49 -15.64 8.27
N THR A 310 13.23 -14.65 7.43
CA THR A 310 13.88 -13.35 7.50
C THR A 310 12.97 -12.31 8.17
N LEU A 311 13.54 -11.17 8.56
CA LEU A 311 12.74 -10.03 9.03
C LEU A 311 11.74 -9.55 7.96
N GLY A 312 12.15 -9.58 6.68
CA GLY A 312 11.30 -9.24 5.55
C GLY A 312 10.08 -10.16 5.45
N ASP A 313 10.29 -11.47 5.55
CA ASP A 313 9.20 -12.45 5.54
C ASP A 313 8.23 -12.19 6.70
N LEU A 314 8.75 -11.94 7.91
CA LEU A 314 7.91 -11.68 9.07
C LEU A 314 7.05 -10.42 8.92
N LEU A 315 7.62 -9.35 8.38
CA LEU A 315 6.89 -8.11 8.09
C LEU A 315 5.90 -8.27 6.94
N ALA A 316 6.16 -9.15 5.98
CA ALA A 316 5.21 -9.48 4.92
C ALA A 316 4.03 -10.32 5.47
N ILE A 317 4.29 -11.25 6.39
CA ILE A 317 3.26 -12.09 7.03
C ILE A 317 2.34 -11.26 7.93
N GLU A 318 2.88 -10.39 8.79
CA GLU A 318 2.12 -9.53 9.70
C GLU A 318 2.45 -8.04 9.41
N PRO A 319 1.87 -7.44 8.36
CA PRO A 319 2.25 -6.11 7.89
C PRO A 319 1.70 -4.97 8.74
N PHE A 320 0.73 -5.25 9.63
CA PHE A 320 -0.01 -4.22 10.35
C PHE A 320 0.68 -3.80 11.66
N GLY A 321 1.65 -4.58 12.15
CA GLY A 321 2.37 -4.26 13.38
C GLY A 321 1.51 -4.39 14.64
N ASN A 322 0.49 -5.25 14.60
CA ASN A 322 -0.51 -5.42 15.66
C ASN A 322 0.14 -5.67 17.03
N GLN A 323 -0.35 -4.96 18.04
CA GLN A 323 -0.08 -5.30 19.45
C GLN A 323 -1.10 -6.32 19.93
N LEU A 324 -0.66 -7.26 20.77
CA LEU A 324 -1.61 -8.08 21.52
C LEU A 324 -2.03 -7.34 22.79
N VAL A 325 -3.33 -7.21 23.00
CA VAL A 325 -3.94 -6.46 24.10
C VAL A 325 -5.11 -7.23 24.69
N HIS A 326 -5.35 -7.04 25.97
CA HIS A 326 -6.60 -7.48 26.58
C HIS A 326 -7.67 -6.41 26.32
N ALA A 327 -8.88 -6.83 25.96
CA ALA A 327 -10.00 -5.96 25.61
C ALA A 327 -11.30 -6.46 26.22
N PHE A 328 -12.21 -5.54 26.55
CA PHE A 328 -13.55 -5.89 27.05
C PHE A 328 -14.46 -6.34 25.91
N LEU A 329 -15.27 -7.37 26.16
CA LEU A 329 -16.34 -7.72 25.24
C LEU A 329 -17.47 -6.68 25.31
N PRO A 330 -18.08 -6.30 24.17
CA PRO A 330 -19.19 -5.36 24.13
C PRO A 330 -20.32 -5.72 25.08
N GLU A 331 -20.76 -4.80 25.94
CA GLU A 331 -21.81 -5.07 26.95
C GLU A 331 -23.07 -5.69 26.34
N GLN A 332 -23.45 -5.21 25.16
CA GLN A 332 -24.60 -5.70 24.37
C GLN A 332 -24.51 -7.18 23.96
N HIS A 333 -23.32 -7.78 24.03
CA HIS A 333 -23.06 -9.17 23.64
C HIS A 333 -22.45 -10.04 24.74
N VAL A 334 -22.29 -9.53 25.97
CA VAL A 334 -21.74 -10.31 27.10
C VAL A 334 -22.56 -11.55 27.45
N GLN A 335 -23.84 -11.59 27.08
CA GLN A 335 -24.73 -12.74 27.32
C GLN A 335 -24.86 -13.68 26.11
N ASP A 336 -24.34 -13.29 24.93
CA ASP A 336 -24.41 -14.08 23.70
C ASP A 336 -23.14 -13.87 22.86
N HIS A 337 -22.09 -14.61 23.24
CA HIS A 337 -20.81 -14.61 22.52
C HIS A 337 -20.95 -15.11 21.07
N GLY A 338 -21.94 -15.97 20.78
CA GLY A 338 -22.17 -16.44 19.41
C GLY A 338 -22.59 -15.30 18.48
N LYS A 339 -23.50 -14.44 18.95
CA LYS A 339 -23.90 -13.24 18.21
C LYS A 339 -22.75 -12.26 18.02
N LEU A 340 -21.90 -12.06 19.04
CA LEU A 340 -20.70 -11.24 18.90
C LEU A 340 -19.78 -11.76 17.80
N LEU A 341 -19.44 -13.05 17.84
CA LEU A 341 -18.51 -13.65 16.89
C LEU A 341 -19.03 -13.60 15.46
N ASN A 342 -20.34 -13.82 15.26
CA ASN A 342 -20.97 -13.67 13.94
C ASN A 342 -20.88 -12.22 13.45
N HIS A 343 -21.20 -11.25 14.30
CA HIS A 343 -21.13 -9.84 13.93
C HIS A 343 -19.70 -9.40 13.58
N LEU A 344 -18.71 -9.79 14.37
CA LEU A 344 -17.30 -9.54 14.07
C LEU A 344 -16.89 -10.22 12.75
N THR A 345 -17.33 -11.47 12.50
CA THR A 345 -17.01 -12.19 11.27
C THR A 345 -17.51 -11.46 10.02
N GLU A 346 -18.69 -10.85 10.07
CA GLU A 346 -19.23 -10.03 8.97
C GLU A 346 -18.37 -8.79 8.69
N LEU A 347 -17.75 -8.21 9.72
CA LEU A 347 -16.98 -6.98 9.63
C LEU A 347 -15.51 -7.20 9.22
N VAL A 348 -14.86 -8.22 9.80
CA VAL A 348 -13.40 -8.41 9.67
C VAL A 348 -13.02 -9.72 8.97
N GLY A 349 -14.00 -10.53 8.58
CA GLY A 349 -13.82 -11.85 8.01
C GLY A 349 -13.63 -12.94 9.08
N PRO A 350 -13.21 -14.16 8.67
CA PRO A 350 -13.14 -15.31 9.55
C PRO A 350 -12.31 -15.07 10.82
N LEU A 351 -12.77 -15.63 11.94
CA LEU A 351 -12.14 -15.51 13.24
C LEU A 351 -11.54 -16.84 13.71
N ILE A 352 -10.46 -16.73 14.48
CA ILE A 352 -9.88 -17.77 15.31
C ILE A 352 -10.19 -17.45 16.78
N VAL A 353 -10.66 -18.46 17.50
CA VAL A 353 -11.10 -18.33 18.89
C VAL A 353 -10.50 -19.46 19.72
N ALA A 354 -9.91 -19.13 20.87
CA ALA A 354 -9.38 -20.13 21.81
C ALA A 354 -9.72 -19.73 23.27
N PRO A 355 -10.42 -20.55 24.06
CA PRO A 355 -11.04 -21.82 23.66
C PRO A 355 -12.30 -21.57 22.80
N ALA A 356 -12.64 -22.53 21.95
CA ALA A 356 -13.88 -22.52 21.18
C ALA A 356 -14.82 -23.63 21.68
N PRO A 357 -16.06 -23.31 22.13
CA PRO A 357 -16.65 -21.98 22.25
C PRO A 357 -16.05 -21.16 23.41
N LEU A 358 -16.25 -19.83 23.37
CA LEU A 358 -15.85 -18.93 24.45
C LEU A 358 -16.55 -19.29 25.77
N PRO A 359 -15.86 -19.20 26.93
CA PRO A 359 -16.48 -19.47 28.22
C PRO A 359 -17.64 -18.51 28.49
N PRO A 360 -18.80 -18.96 29.01
CA PRO A 360 -19.98 -18.10 29.20
C PRO A 360 -19.75 -16.90 30.13
N THR A 361 -18.77 -16.99 31.03
CA THR A 361 -18.47 -15.94 32.00
C THR A 361 -17.41 -14.96 31.54
N ILE A 362 -16.85 -15.16 30.33
CA ILE A 362 -15.73 -14.34 29.87
C ILE A 362 -16.18 -12.90 29.63
N ARG A 363 -15.40 -11.94 30.14
CA ARG A 363 -15.65 -10.50 29.99
C ARG A 363 -14.54 -9.80 29.23
N THR A 364 -13.37 -10.42 29.19
CA THR A 364 -12.15 -9.90 28.57
C THR A 364 -11.50 -10.96 27.70
N VAL A 365 -10.97 -10.55 26.57
CA VAL A 365 -10.26 -11.44 25.64
C VAL A 365 -8.90 -10.84 25.29
N LEU A 366 -7.92 -11.69 25.02
CA LEU A 366 -6.68 -11.28 24.37
C LEU A 366 -6.93 -11.21 22.85
N THR A 367 -6.60 -10.08 22.24
CA THR A 367 -6.84 -9.84 20.81
C THR A 367 -5.82 -8.86 20.24
N THR A 368 -5.95 -8.48 18.97
CA THR A 368 -5.17 -7.38 18.39
C THR A 368 -5.72 -6.03 18.82
N ASP A 369 -4.87 -5.03 18.89
CA ASP A 369 -5.30 -3.66 19.15
C ASP A 369 -6.26 -3.11 18.08
N TYR A 370 -6.12 -3.55 16.83
CA TYR A 370 -7.08 -3.25 15.78
C TYR A 370 -8.51 -3.69 16.14
N LEU A 371 -8.70 -4.95 16.54
CA LEU A 371 -10.02 -5.46 16.92
C LEU A 371 -10.53 -4.78 18.19
N ALA A 372 -9.65 -4.56 19.16
CA ALA A 372 -9.97 -3.92 20.42
C ALA A 372 -10.53 -2.50 20.24
N ASP A 373 -9.88 -1.68 19.41
CA ASP A 373 -10.25 -0.27 19.24
C ASP A 373 -11.40 -0.07 18.26
N SER A 374 -11.52 -0.96 17.28
CA SER A 374 -12.47 -0.78 16.18
C SER A 374 -13.83 -1.42 16.46
N TYR A 375 -13.87 -2.53 17.21
CA TYR A 375 -15.06 -3.38 17.29
C TYR A 375 -15.39 -3.93 18.69
N LEU A 376 -14.53 -3.69 19.69
CA LEU A 376 -14.77 -4.10 21.08
C LEU A 376 -14.94 -2.88 22.00
N ASP A 377 -15.17 -3.09 23.29
CA ASP A 377 -15.34 -2.01 24.29
C ASP A 377 -13.99 -1.46 24.79
N GLY A 378 -13.02 -1.35 23.88
CA GLY A 378 -11.69 -0.80 24.14
C GLY A 378 -10.75 -1.72 24.93
N ARG A 379 -9.52 -1.23 25.09
CA ARG A 379 -8.39 -1.96 25.69
C ARG A 379 -8.42 -1.87 27.22
N THR A 380 -8.06 -2.95 27.92
CA THR A 380 -7.77 -2.92 29.36
C THR A 380 -6.29 -2.63 29.61
N HIS A 381 -5.40 -3.41 29.00
CA HIS A 381 -3.95 -3.30 29.14
C HIS A 381 -3.25 -4.04 27.99
N GLN A 382 -1.99 -3.70 27.74
CA GLN A 382 -1.17 -4.37 26.73
C GLN A 382 -0.63 -5.69 27.28
N ALA A 383 -0.57 -6.74 26.43
CA ALA A 383 0.01 -8.02 26.81
C ALA A 383 1.55 -8.03 26.79
N GLY A 384 2.17 -6.93 26.35
CA GLY A 384 3.63 -6.79 26.28
C GLY A 384 4.30 -7.58 25.15
N ILE A 385 3.50 -8.18 24.25
CA ILE A 385 3.96 -8.94 23.09
C ILE A 385 3.22 -8.48 21.82
N ARG A 386 3.92 -8.47 20.69
CA ARG A 386 3.36 -8.20 19.36
C ARG A 386 2.91 -9.49 18.69
N LEU A 387 1.90 -9.42 17.83
CA LEU A 387 1.44 -10.58 17.05
C LEU A 387 2.60 -11.18 16.24
N ARG A 388 3.42 -10.34 15.59
CA ARG A 388 4.62 -10.80 14.85
C ARG A 388 5.63 -11.57 15.71
N GLN A 389 5.74 -11.29 17.02
CA GLN A 389 6.63 -12.06 17.89
C GLN A 389 6.06 -13.46 18.14
N ALA A 390 4.75 -13.57 18.33
CA ALA A 390 4.08 -14.87 18.42
C ALA A 390 4.20 -15.67 17.11
N VAL A 391 4.01 -15.01 15.95
CA VAL A 391 4.24 -15.61 14.62
C VAL A 391 5.66 -16.14 14.50
N SER A 392 6.67 -15.30 14.78
CA SER A 392 8.08 -15.70 14.72
C SER A 392 8.37 -16.92 15.58
N HIS A 393 7.80 -17.01 16.78
CA HIS A 393 8.03 -18.12 17.70
C HIS A 393 7.42 -19.44 17.21
N VAL A 394 6.28 -19.40 16.51
CA VAL A 394 5.64 -20.60 15.96
C VAL A 394 6.33 -21.05 14.66
N LEU A 395 6.74 -20.09 13.81
CA LEU A 395 7.38 -20.40 12.53
C LEU A 395 8.80 -20.92 12.66
N THR A 396 9.52 -20.49 13.69
CA THR A 396 10.91 -20.90 13.90
C THR A 396 10.98 -22.14 14.78
N THR A 397 11.77 -23.13 14.35
CA THR A 397 12.17 -24.20 15.27
C THR A 397 12.92 -23.57 16.42
N SER A 398 12.38 -23.66 17.64
CA SER A 398 13.11 -23.25 18.83
C SER A 398 14.44 -24.02 18.87
N LEU A 399 15.57 -23.30 18.92
CA LEU A 399 16.87 -23.88 19.31
C LEU A 399 16.80 -24.26 20.81
N LEU A 400 15.98 -25.24 21.14
CA LEU A 400 15.92 -25.90 22.43
C LEU A 400 16.08 -27.39 22.20
N SER A 401 17.29 -27.81 21.84
CA SER A 401 17.88 -29.13 22.15
C SER A 401 19.18 -29.34 21.35
N SER A 402 20.32 -29.05 21.98
CA SER A 402 21.62 -29.72 21.78
C SER A 402 22.75 -28.98 22.53
N ALA A 403 22.51 -28.62 23.78
CA ALA A 403 23.57 -28.48 24.75
C ALA A 403 23.38 -29.64 25.73
N ASP A 404 24.07 -30.73 25.42
CA ASP A 404 24.16 -31.97 26.18
C ASP A 404 24.40 -31.69 27.67
N SER A 405 23.75 -32.37 28.63
CA SER A 405 23.93 -33.80 28.89
C SER A 405 25.38 -34.30 28.87
N GLN A 406 26.35 -33.51 29.35
CA GLN A 406 27.59 -34.05 29.92
C GLN A 406 28.13 -33.14 31.04
N GLU A 407 27.74 -33.40 32.28
CA GLU A 407 28.61 -33.23 33.46
C GLU A 407 27.99 -33.99 34.63
N GLY A 408 28.26 -35.29 34.65
CA GLY A 408 27.86 -36.22 35.70
C GLY A 408 28.79 -37.41 35.64
N GLY A 409 29.98 -37.29 36.22
CA GLY A 409 30.92 -38.39 36.36
C GLY A 409 32.37 -37.98 36.58
N GLN A 410 32.72 -37.59 37.80
CA GLN A 410 33.68 -38.30 38.67
C GLN A 410 33.67 -37.74 40.08
#